data_AF-A0A7C5BTY4-F1
#
_entry.id   AF-A0A7C5BTY4-F1
#
_cell.length_a   1.000
_cell.length_b   1.000
_cell.length_c   1.000
_cell.angle_alpha   90.00
_cell.angle_beta   90.00
_cell.angle_gamma   90.00
#
_symmetry.space_group_name_H-M   'P 1'
#
loop_
_entity.id
_entity.type
_entity.pdbx_description
1 polymer ?
#
loop_
_entity_poly.entity_id
_entity_poly.type
_entity_poly.pdbx_seq_one_letter_code
_entity_poly.pdbx_strand_id
1 'polypeptide(L)'
;MHNLDVFSRRGVCVSIRSNGRLRLEPGWLVTADLLAFARDHKADLITEIRNNGSPNAAGEIVPDYRFLMVATDLDSWEADDPRFGYEVMLDVCYRQLDAPYYAWLRHRMENARKSHDAGRLDAEAYDLLRERFNIIHSWAVRHIGEEALRRAIRTTNVKSYVPPSEQTFAAYRKTWDDAWNAHQQRLAAHSQTAQSRDQARKLQHLLDTQGYAGIQSSIIDDIVVFVRDDSVVVPSKWSSKVTFTMDELALMIGSSPEAVKQIHEVKRVFGGKVVPPGDDPFGTSRPGQIATTNPADQPSLLQAGAVASTG
;
A
#
# COMPACT_ATOMS: atom_id res chain seq x y z
N MET A 1 23.14 -14.00 -9.01
CA MET A 1 22.46 -12.86 -8.35
C MET A 1 22.05 -13.35 -6.99
N HIS A 2 22.25 -12.52 -5.98
CA HIS A 2 21.77 -12.80 -4.63
C HIS A 2 20.26 -12.54 -4.60
N ASN A 3 19.47 -13.35 -3.89
CA ASN A 3 18.01 -13.17 -3.92
C ASN A 3 17.62 -11.86 -3.21
N LEU A 4 18.45 -11.40 -2.28
CA LEU A 4 18.35 -10.09 -1.64
C LEU A 4 18.53 -8.90 -2.61
N ASP A 5 19.30 -9.05 -3.72
CA ASP A 5 19.52 -7.97 -4.71
C ASP A 5 18.21 -7.46 -5.32
N VAL A 6 17.23 -8.36 -5.47
CA VAL A 6 15.92 -8.06 -6.07
C VAL A 6 15.14 -7.08 -5.20
N PHE A 7 15.29 -7.19 -3.88
CA PHE A 7 14.60 -6.35 -2.91
C PHE A 7 15.37 -5.04 -2.67
N SER A 8 16.70 -5.07 -2.56
CA SER A 8 17.50 -3.87 -2.29
C SER A 8 17.34 -2.82 -3.39
N ARG A 9 17.37 -3.23 -4.66
CA ARG A 9 17.14 -2.36 -5.83
C ARG A 9 15.73 -1.72 -5.83
N ARG A 10 14.79 -2.27 -5.07
CA ARG A 10 13.42 -1.76 -4.92
C ARG A 10 13.21 -0.97 -3.62
N GLY A 11 14.26 -0.70 -2.84
CA GLY A 11 14.12 -0.01 -1.55
C GLY A 11 13.63 -0.90 -0.42
N VAL A 12 13.63 -2.22 -0.60
CA VAL A 12 13.01 -3.19 0.32
C VAL A 12 14.08 -3.98 1.09
N CYS A 13 14.03 -3.86 2.41
CA CYS A 13 14.70 -4.73 3.37
C CYS A 13 13.90 -6.03 3.54
N VAL A 14 14.61 -7.16 3.65
CA VAL A 14 14.06 -8.48 3.95
C VAL A 14 14.77 -9.05 5.17
N SER A 15 14.03 -9.25 6.27
CA SER A 15 14.54 -9.78 7.54
C SER A 15 13.76 -11.01 8.00
N ILE A 16 14.31 -11.79 8.93
CA ILE A 16 13.62 -12.90 9.57
C ILE A 16 13.15 -12.45 10.96
N ARG A 17 11.83 -12.50 11.21
CA ARG A 17 11.27 -12.26 12.54
C ARG A 17 11.63 -13.39 13.51
N SER A 18 11.55 -13.12 14.82
CA SER A 18 11.73 -14.11 15.89
C SER A 18 10.89 -15.40 15.74
N ASN A 19 9.75 -15.34 15.05
CA ASN A 19 8.91 -16.51 14.71
C ASN A 19 9.29 -17.24 13.41
N GLY A 20 10.46 -16.95 12.82
CA GLY A 20 10.97 -17.58 11.60
C GLY A 20 10.28 -17.16 10.29
N ARG A 21 9.39 -16.17 10.31
CA ARG A 21 8.75 -15.63 9.09
C ARG A 21 9.57 -14.48 8.50
N LEU A 22 9.60 -14.42 7.16
CA LEU A 22 10.14 -13.25 6.46
C LEU A 22 9.28 -12.01 6.73
N ARG A 23 9.96 -10.87 6.90
CA ARG A 23 9.40 -9.52 6.97
C ARG A 23 9.99 -8.72 5.81
N LEU A 24 9.14 -8.00 5.10
CA LEU A 24 9.55 -7.11 4.01
C LEU A 24 9.18 -5.68 4.41
N GLU A 25 10.15 -4.75 4.38
CA GLU A 25 9.95 -3.35 4.77
C GLU A 25 10.63 -2.38 3.80
N PRO A 26 10.02 -1.23 3.47
CA PRO A 26 8.73 -0.78 3.96
C PRO A 26 7.58 -1.49 3.25
N GLY A 27 6.58 -1.95 4.01
CA GLY A 27 5.45 -2.74 3.48
C GLY A 27 4.63 -2.09 2.35
N TRP A 28 4.76 -0.77 2.13
CA TRP A 28 4.09 -0.05 1.04
C TRP A 28 4.83 -0.08 -0.31
N LEU A 29 6.14 -0.39 -0.34
CA LEU A 29 6.88 -0.70 -1.57
C LEU A 29 6.73 -2.15 -2.02
N VAL A 30 6.13 -3.00 -1.19
CA VAL A 30 6.01 -4.44 -1.43
C VAL A 30 4.88 -4.72 -2.43
N THR A 31 5.27 -4.89 -3.69
CA THR A 31 4.38 -5.22 -4.82
C THR A 31 4.02 -6.71 -4.87
N ALA A 32 3.03 -7.06 -5.69
CA ALA A 32 2.56 -8.44 -5.82
C ALA A 32 3.63 -9.39 -6.41
N ASP A 33 4.45 -8.90 -7.34
CA ASP A 33 5.59 -9.63 -7.91
C ASP A 33 6.70 -9.86 -6.88
N LEU A 34 7.02 -8.88 -6.02
CA LEU A 34 7.96 -9.07 -4.90
C LEU A 34 7.43 -10.07 -3.88
N LEU A 35 6.12 -10.11 -3.62
CA LEU A 35 5.51 -11.11 -2.74
C LEU A 35 5.52 -12.51 -3.35
N ALA A 36 5.31 -12.65 -4.65
CA ALA A 36 5.44 -13.93 -5.36
C ALA A 36 6.90 -14.42 -5.27
N PHE A 37 7.85 -13.57 -5.67
CA PHE A 37 9.28 -13.89 -5.62
C PHE A 37 9.74 -14.30 -4.20
N ALA A 38 9.29 -13.59 -3.16
CA ALA A 38 9.61 -13.91 -1.76
C ALA A 38 9.00 -15.24 -1.27
N ARG A 39 7.90 -15.72 -1.87
CA ARG A 39 7.30 -17.03 -1.57
C ARG A 39 8.07 -18.14 -2.27
N ASP A 40 8.34 -17.95 -3.56
CA ASP A 40 8.98 -18.96 -4.41
C ASP A 40 10.43 -19.22 -3.97
N HIS A 41 11.16 -18.19 -3.53
CA HIS A 41 12.56 -18.27 -3.09
C HIS A 41 12.71 -18.23 -1.55
N LYS A 42 11.64 -18.54 -0.80
CA LYS A 42 11.61 -18.37 0.66
C LYS A 42 12.73 -19.11 1.40
N ALA A 43 13.02 -20.35 1.00
CA ALA A 43 14.03 -21.18 1.68
C ALA A 43 15.45 -20.64 1.47
N ASP A 44 15.75 -20.20 0.25
CA ASP A 44 17.02 -19.60 -0.11
C ASP A 44 17.22 -18.27 0.61
N LEU A 45 16.20 -17.40 0.60
CA LEU A 45 16.21 -16.13 1.35
C LEU A 45 16.46 -16.34 2.84
N ILE A 46 15.79 -17.32 3.48
CA ILE A 46 16.03 -17.61 4.91
C ILE A 46 17.46 -18.09 5.16
N THR A 47 18.02 -18.89 4.25
CA THR A 47 19.39 -19.39 4.35
C THR A 47 20.40 -18.26 4.17
N GLU A 48 20.20 -17.42 3.16
CA GLU A 48 21.02 -16.26 2.84
C GLU A 48 21.03 -15.23 3.98
N ILE A 49 19.86 -14.87 4.52
CA ILE A 49 19.73 -13.94 5.66
C ILE A 49 20.39 -14.51 6.93
N ARG A 50 20.36 -15.84 7.15
CA ARG A 50 21.01 -16.46 8.32
C ARG A 50 22.52 -16.55 8.19
N ASN A 51 23.05 -16.73 6.98
CA ASN A 51 24.48 -16.80 6.74
C ASN A 51 25.15 -15.43 6.84
N ASN A 52 24.44 -14.37 6.43
CA ASN A 52 24.99 -13.02 6.26
C ASN A 52 24.40 -11.99 7.25
N GLY A 53 23.49 -12.39 8.14
CA GLY A 53 22.72 -11.46 8.98
C GLY A 53 22.94 -11.63 10.48
N SER A 54 22.66 -10.55 11.21
CA SER A 54 22.78 -10.48 12.67
C SER A 54 21.43 -10.13 13.32
N PRO A 55 21.17 -10.60 14.55
CA PRO A 55 19.97 -10.21 15.29
C PRO A 55 20.03 -8.73 15.71
N ASN A 56 18.97 -7.97 15.43
CA ASN A 56 18.80 -6.61 15.91
C ASN A 56 18.22 -6.57 17.34
N ALA A 57 18.05 -5.35 17.90
CA ALA A 57 17.49 -5.16 19.24
C ALA A 57 16.07 -5.70 19.46
N ALA A 58 15.31 -5.97 18.38
CA ALA A 58 13.99 -6.60 18.43
C ALA A 58 14.02 -8.13 18.25
N GLY A 59 15.21 -8.74 18.13
CA GLY A 59 15.39 -10.17 17.87
C GLY A 59 15.04 -10.59 16.44
N GLU A 60 14.98 -9.65 15.49
CA GLU A 60 14.86 -9.95 14.06
C GLU A 60 16.27 -10.12 13.45
N ILE A 61 16.50 -11.16 12.66
CA ILE A 61 17.76 -11.34 11.92
C ILE A 61 17.69 -10.46 10.67
N VAL A 62 18.57 -9.47 10.58
CA VAL A 62 18.70 -8.55 9.45
C VAL A 62 20.02 -8.85 8.74
N PRO A 63 20.05 -8.96 7.39
CA PRO A 63 21.30 -9.09 6.63
C PRO A 63 22.28 -7.94 6.91
N ASP A 64 23.58 -8.23 6.90
CA ASP A 64 24.64 -7.23 6.70
C ASP A 64 24.59 -6.77 5.24
N TYR A 65 23.67 -5.85 4.97
CA TYR A 65 23.56 -5.20 3.69
C TYR A 65 24.76 -4.28 3.49
N ARG A 66 25.45 -4.41 2.35
CA ARG A 66 26.53 -3.49 1.96
C ARG A 66 26.44 -3.16 0.48
N PHE A 67 26.35 -1.89 0.18
CA PHE A 67 26.23 -1.36 -1.16
C PHE A 67 27.17 -0.18 -1.33
N LEU A 68 27.77 -0.01 -2.51
CA LEU A 68 28.47 1.23 -2.84
C LEU A 68 27.53 2.12 -3.66
N MET A 69 27.24 3.32 -3.16
CA MET A 69 26.55 4.37 -3.90
C MET A 69 27.59 5.17 -4.67
N VAL A 70 27.41 5.32 -5.98
CA VAL A 70 28.42 5.92 -6.86
C VAL A 70 27.77 6.97 -7.77
N ALA A 71 28.39 8.15 -7.86
CA ALA A 71 28.03 9.23 -8.76
C ALA A 71 28.85 9.19 -10.07
N THR A 72 28.43 9.95 -11.08
CA THR A 72 29.10 9.94 -12.40
C THR A 72 30.48 10.61 -12.45
N ASP A 73 30.83 11.41 -11.44
CA ASP A 73 32.14 12.01 -11.20
C ASP A 73 33.06 11.12 -10.33
N LEU A 74 32.64 9.88 -10.06
CA LEU A 74 33.30 8.88 -9.23
C LEU A 74 33.34 9.21 -7.73
N ASP A 75 32.58 10.20 -7.26
CA ASP A 75 32.32 10.28 -5.82
C ASP A 75 31.51 9.07 -5.36
N SER A 76 31.83 8.54 -4.17
CA SER A 76 31.22 7.30 -3.69
C SER A 76 31.28 7.11 -2.18
N TRP A 77 30.28 6.41 -1.64
CA TRP A 77 30.15 6.08 -0.23
C TRP A 77 29.47 4.72 -0.03
N GLU A 78 29.79 4.02 1.07
CA GLU A 78 29.16 2.74 1.42
C GLU A 78 27.86 2.95 2.21
N ALA A 79 26.80 2.27 1.78
CA ALA A 79 25.48 2.27 2.40
C ALA A 79 25.16 0.88 2.97
N ASP A 80 24.55 0.86 4.16
CA ASP A 80 24.15 -0.35 4.90
C ASP A 80 22.61 -0.53 4.99
N ASP A 81 21.84 0.40 4.43
CA ASP A 81 20.39 0.35 4.41
C ASP A 81 19.84 0.22 2.97
N PRO A 82 19.20 -0.92 2.60
CA PRO A 82 18.60 -1.07 1.27
C PRO A 82 17.48 -0.06 1.01
N ARG A 83 16.93 0.61 2.03
CA ARG A 83 15.88 1.61 1.91
C ARG A 83 16.36 2.95 1.34
N PHE A 84 17.67 3.14 1.12
CA PHE A 84 18.17 4.19 0.21
C PHE A 84 17.71 3.93 -1.24
N GLY A 85 17.41 2.69 -1.61
CA GLY A 85 16.96 2.32 -2.94
C GLY A 85 18.09 2.24 -3.98
N TYR A 86 17.71 2.26 -5.26
CA TYR A 86 18.63 2.10 -6.38
C TYR A 86 19.31 3.42 -6.80
N GLU A 87 18.63 4.55 -6.64
CA GLU A 87 19.18 5.88 -6.87
C GLU A 87 18.79 6.84 -5.74
N VAL A 88 19.72 7.72 -5.38
CA VAL A 88 19.53 8.79 -4.38
C VAL A 88 20.03 10.10 -4.98
N MET A 89 19.20 11.15 -4.89
CA MET A 89 19.61 12.51 -5.16
C MET A 89 20.01 13.23 -3.87
N LEU A 90 21.23 13.75 -3.84
CA LEU A 90 21.67 14.76 -2.87
C LEU A 90 21.99 16.03 -3.68
N ASP A 91 23.24 16.49 -3.71
CA ASP A 91 23.70 17.50 -4.67
C ASP A 91 23.97 16.90 -6.06
N VAL A 92 24.26 15.60 -6.11
CA VAL A 92 24.41 14.81 -7.34
C VAL A 92 23.61 13.50 -7.23
N CYS A 93 23.34 12.87 -8.37
CA CYS A 93 22.66 11.57 -8.42
C CYS A 93 23.65 10.42 -8.23
N TYR A 94 23.49 9.67 -7.14
CA TYR A 94 24.20 8.42 -6.88
C TYR A 94 23.33 7.24 -7.27
N ARG A 95 23.92 6.18 -7.84
CA ARG A 95 23.28 4.89 -8.08
C ARG A 95 24.01 3.77 -7.35
N GLN A 96 23.26 2.79 -6.87
CA GLN A 96 23.81 1.55 -6.33
C GLN A 96 24.69 0.88 -7.41
N LEU A 97 25.96 0.62 -7.08
CA LEU A 97 26.89 -0.02 -8.01
C LEU A 97 26.46 -1.45 -8.32
N ASP A 98 26.26 -1.73 -9.59
CA ASP A 98 26.13 -3.09 -10.11
C ASP A 98 27.08 -3.35 -11.29
N ALA A 99 27.18 -4.61 -11.73
CA ALA A 99 28.14 -4.98 -12.77
C ALA A 99 27.95 -4.21 -14.10
N PRO A 100 26.71 -3.99 -14.60
CA PRO A 100 26.46 -3.07 -15.72
C PRO A 100 26.92 -1.64 -15.48
N TYR A 101 26.64 -1.04 -14.32
CA TYR A 101 27.09 0.32 -14.03
C TYR A 101 28.62 0.42 -13.96
N TYR A 102 29.26 -0.53 -13.28
CA TYR A 102 30.72 -0.64 -13.23
C TYR A 102 31.34 -0.75 -14.63
N ALA A 103 30.76 -1.53 -15.54
CA ALA A 103 31.25 -1.66 -16.91
C ALA A 103 31.19 -0.31 -17.67
N TRP A 104 30.14 0.48 -17.45
CA TRP A 104 30.05 1.85 -17.99
C TRP A 104 31.11 2.79 -17.38
N LEU A 105 31.29 2.77 -16.05
CA LEU A 105 32.32 3.56 -15.37
C LEU A 105 33.74 3.21 -15.85
N ARG A 106 34.05 1.91 -16.01
CA ARG A 106 35.34 1.46 -16.54
C ARG A 106 35.58 1.92 -17.99
N HIS A 107 34.53 2.02 -18.80
CA HIS A 107 34.62 2.60 -20.14
C HIS A 107 34.84 4.12 -20.11
N ARG A 108 34.19 4.84 -19.19
CA ARG A 108 34.44 6.28 -18.97
C ARG A 108 35.90 6.54 -18.58
N MET A 109 36.46 5.75 -17.66
CA MET A 109 37.88 5.83 -17.28
C MET A 109 38.84 5.50 -18.42
N GLU A 110 38.49 4.56 -19.32
CA GLU A 110 39.29 4.30 -20.51
C GLU A 110 39.35 5.50 -21.46
N ASN A 111 38.26 6.26 -21.56
CA ASN A 111 38.21 7.48 -22.36
C ASN A 111 38.93 8.65 -21.67
N ALA A 112 38.89 8.74 -20.34
CA ALA A 112 39.70 9.70 -19.56
C ALA A 112 41.20 9.45 -19.78
N ARG A 113 41.65 8.20 -19.66
CA ARG A 113 43.04 7.78 -19.95
C ARG A 113 43.48 8.19 -21.35
N LYS A 114 42.69 7.90 -22.38
CA LYS A 114 42.98 8.29 -23.77
C LYS A 114 42.98 9.81 -24.02
N SER A 115 42.33 10.60 -23.17
CA SER A 115 42.40 12.07 -23.24
C SER A 115 43.63 12.61 -22.52
N HIS A 116 44.03 11.99 -21.41
CA HIS A 116 45.30 12.27 -20.74
C HIS A 116 46.51 11.92 -21.64
N ASP A 117 46.54 10.71 -22.21
CA ASP A 117 47.57 10.26 -23.16
C ASP A 117 47.73 11.21 -24.37
N ALA A 118 46.67 11.95 -24.71
CA ALA A 118 46.63 12.90 -25.81
C ALA A 118 46.72 14.38 -25.36
N GLY A 119 47.10 14.64 -24.11
CA GLY A 119 47.32 15.99 -23.58
C GLY A 119 46.07 16.88 -23.43
N ARG A 120 44.86 16.29 -23.47
CA ARG A 120 43.57 17.00 -23.33
C ARG A 120 42.98 16.95 -21.92
N LEU A 121 43.60 16.17 -21.04
CA LEU A 121 43.30 16.10 -19.61
C LEU A 121 44.65 16.17 -18.91
N ASP A 122 44.81 17.07 -17.94
CA ASP A 122 46.04 17.18 -17.16
C ASP A 122 46.23 15.99 -16.21
N ALA A 123 47.46 15.85 -15.71
CA ALA A 123 47.84 14.72 -14.87
C ALA A 123 47.11 14.72 -13.52
N GLU A 124 46.91 15.89 -12.90
CA GLU A 124 46.28 16.02 -11.58
C GLU A 124 44.80 15.61 -11.62
N ALA A 125 44.05 16.10 -12.61
CA ALA A 125 42.67 15.72 -12.85
C ALA A 125 42.53 14.22 -13.23
N TYR A 126 43.47 13.68 -14.01
CA TYR A 126 43.48 12.24 -14.33
C TYR A 126 43.79 11.37 -13.11
N ASP A 127 44.75 11.76 -12.27
CA ASP A 127 45.13 11.01 -11.07
C ASP A 127 44.01 11.02 -10.02
N LEU A 128 43.32 12.15 -9.81
CA LEU A 128 42.13 12.21 -8.94
C LEU A 128 41.04 11.23 -9.39
N LEU A 129 40.74 11.17 -10.70
CA LEU A 129 39.78 10.22 -11.26
C LEU A 129 40.26 8.77 -11.09
N ARG A 130 41.56 8.50 -11.27
CA ARG A 130 42.19 7.18 -11.10
C ARG A 130 42.07 6.71 -9.66
N GLU A 131 42.31 7.58 -8.68
CA GLU A 131 42.22 7.25 -7.26
C GLU A 131 40.78 6.95 -6.83
N ARG A 132 39.82 7.81 -7.19
CA ARG A 132 38.38 7.55 -6.98
C ARG A 132 37.93 6.24 -7.62
N PHE A 133 38.33 5.98 -8.88
CA PHE A 133 37.99 4.73 -9.56
C PHE A 133 38.60 3.50 -8.87
N ASN A 134 39.80 3.59 -8.30
CA ASN A 134 40.45 2.47 -7.64
C ASN A 134 39.71 2.02 -6.36
N ILE A 135 39.08 2.96 -5.64
CA ILE A 135 38.19 2.65 -4.50
C ILE A 135 36.99 1.83 -5.00
N ILE A 136 36.27 2.36 -6.01
CA ILE A 136 35.12 1.70 -6.64
C ILE A 136 35.49 0.32 -7.19
N HIS A 137 36.64 0.19 -7.86
CA HIS A 137 37.13 -1.07 -8.41
C HIS A 137 37.43 -2.09 -7.31
N SER A 138 38.12 -1.68 -6.24
CA SER A 138 38.46 -2.57 -5.11
C SER A 138 37.20 -3.09 -4.43
N TRP A 139 36.19 -2.23 -4.24
CA TRP A 139 34.90 -2.62 -3.70
C TRP A 139 34.15 -3.58 -4.64
N ALA A 140 34.11 -3.27 -5.94
CA ALA A 140 33.42 -4.08 -6.94
C ALA A 140 34.02 -5.49 -7.06
N VAL A 141 35.35 -5.62 -7.06
CA VAL A 141 36.02 -6.93 -7.08
C VAL A 141 35.68 -7.75 -5.84
N ARG A 142 35.63 -7.11 -4.66
CA ARG A 142 35.31 -7.77 -3.38
C ARG A 142 33.86 -8.25 -3.28
N HIS A 143 32.90 -7.43 -3.70
CA HIS A 143 31.47 -7.66 -3.41
C HIS A 143 30.65 -8.13 -4.63
N ILE A 144 31.02 -7.75 -5.86
CA ILE A 144 30.35 -8.19 -7.09
C ILE A 144 31.08 -9.41 -7.72
N GLY A 145 32.41 -9.50 -7.53
CA GLY A 145 33.24 -10.60 -7.98
C GLY A 145 33.74 -10.47 -9.42
N GLU A 146 35.01 -10.81 -9.65
CA GLU A 146 35.70 -10.57 -10.93
C GLU A 146 34.96 -11.14 -12.16
N GLU A 147 34.40 -12.35 -12.07
CA GLU A 147 33.74 -13.00 -13.20
C GLU A 147 32.43 -12.31 -13.61
N ALA A 148 31.70 -11.73 -12.67
CA ALA A 148 30.53 -10.91 -12.97
C ALA A 148 30.94 -9.59 -13.65
N LEU A 149 32.02 -8.95 -13.17
CA LEU A 149 32.56 -7.73 -13.77
C LEU A 149 33.13 -7.98 -15.18
N ARG A 150 33.94 -9.02 -15.36
CA ARG A 150 34.48 -9.45 -16.68
C ARG A 150 33.35 -9.75 -17.66
N ARG A 151 32.26 -10.39 -17.21
CA ARG A 151 31.07 -10.64 -18.02
C ARG A 151 30.41 -9.32 -18.43
N ALA A 152 30.12 -8.44 -17.47
CA ALA A 152 29.47 -7.16 -17.74
C ALA A 152 30.29 -6.25 -18.68
N ILE A 153 31.62 -6.22 -18.55
CA ILE A 153 32.51 -5.51 -19.50
C ILE A 153 32.32 -6.01 -20.94
N ARG A 154 32.08 -7.31 -21.15
CA ARG A 154 31.86 -7.90 -22.48
C ARG A 154 30.43 -7.73 -23.00
N THR A 155 29.43 -7.70 -22.12
CA THR A 155 28.01 -7.78 -22.51
C THR A 155 27.24 -6.46 -22.41
N THR A 156 27.68 -5.50 -21.58
CA THR A 156 26.99 -4.21 -21.42
C THR A 156 27.24 -3.32 -22.64
N ASN A 157 26.17 -2.96 -23.34
CA ASN A 157 26.24 -1.92 -24.37
C ASN A 157 26.39 -0.54 -23.71
N VAL A 158 27.63 -0.13 -23.45
CA VAL A 158 27.98 1.15 -22.81
C VAL A 158 27.50 2.39 -23.59
N LYS A 159 27.16 2.27 -24.87
CA LYS A 159 26.60 3.38 -25.68
C LYS A 159 25.12 3.61 -25.44
N SER A 160 24.36 2.58 -25.08
CA SER A 160 22.92 2.66 -24.76
C SER A 160 22.63 2.63 -23.26
N TYR A 161 23.67 2.55 -22.42
CA TYR A 161 23.52 2.59 -20.97
C TYR A 161 23.19 4.01 -20.50
N VAL A 162 22.09 4.15 -19.75
CA VAL A 162 21.66 5.43 -19.18
C VAL A 162 22.28 5.57 -17.78
N PRO A 163 23.24 6.49 -17.56
CA PRO A 163 23.84 6.71 -16.24
C PRO A 163 22.87 7.39 -15.26
N PRO A 164 23.17 7.40 -13.95
CA PRO A 164 22.39 8.18 -13.00
C PRO A 164 22.40 9.68 -13.36
N SER A 165 21.22 10.28 -13.28
CA SER A 165 20.99 11.72 -13.46
C SER A 165 19.73 12.14 -12.70
N GLU A 166 19.44 13.43 -12.66
CA GLU A 166 18.18 13.95 -12.13
C GLU A 166 16.95 13.34 -12.84
N GLN A 167 17.04 13.12 -14.16
CA GLN A 167 15.95 12.54 -14.93
C GLN A 167 15.70 11.06 -14.59
N THR A 168 16.75 10.26 -14.38
CA THR A 168 16.58 8.85 -13.96
C THR A 168 16.05 8.78 -12.54
N PHE A 169 16.54 9.65 -11.65
CA PHE A 169 16.09 9.71 -10.27
C PHE A 169 14.62 10.13 -10.19
N ALA A 170 14.19 11.14 -10.94
CA ALA A 170 12.79 11.55 -10.98
C ALA A 170 11.87 10.43 -11.48
N ALA A 171 12.28 9.69 -12.52
CA ALA A 171 11.55 8.53 -13.02
C ALA A 171 11.48 7.38 -11.99
N TYR A 172 12.58 7.12 -11.28
CA TYR A 172 12.64 6.14 -10.19
C TYR A 172 11.75 6.55 -9.01
N ARG A 173 11.91 7.79 -8.54
CA ARG A 173 11.21 8.37 -7.39
C ARG A 173 9.70 8.40 -7.58
N LYS A 174 9.23 8.70 -8.80
CA LYS A 174 7.79 8.64 -9.11
C LYS A 174 7.18 7.29 -8.75
N THR A 175 7.87 6.17 -8.99
CA THR A 175 7.35 4.83 -8.64
C THR A 175 7.16 4.63 -7.14
N TRP A 176 7.98 5.31 -6.31
CA TRP A 176 7.83 5.30 -4.86
C TRP A 176 6.65 6.16 -4.41
N ASP A 177 6.51 7.35 -4.99
CA ASP A 177 5.41 8.28 -4.67
C ASP A 177 4.05 7.68 -5.07
N ASP A 178 3.95 7.05 -6.25
CA ASP A 178 2.76 6.33 -6.70
C ASP A 178 2.41 5.16 -5.75
N ALA A 179 3.42 4.39 -5.29
CA ALA A 179 3.22 3.29 -4.34
C ALA A 179 2.77 3.78 -2.94
N TRP A 180 3.35 4.89 -2.45
CA TRP A 180 2.95 5.55 -1.21
C TRP A 180 1.52 6.10 -1.30
N ASN A 181 1.18 6.79 -2.38
CA ASN A 181 -0.17 7.32 -2.62
C ASN A 181 -1.22 6.19 -2.65
N ALA A 182 -0.94 5.08 -3.35
CA ALA A 182 -1.79 3.91 -3.36
C ALA A 182 -1.88 3.20 -1.99
N HIS A 183 -0.86 3.31 -1.14
CA HIS A 183 -0.93 2.85 0.25
C HIS A 183 -1.81 3.77 1.11
N GLN A 184 -1.66 5.09 1.00
CA GLN A 184 -2.49 6.07 1.71
C GLN A 184 -3.98 5.95 1.34
N GLN A 185 -4.29 5.80 0.04
CA GLN A 185 -5.66 5.55 -0.41
C GLN A 185 -6.25 4.25 0.17
N ARG A 186 -5.45 3.17 0.23
CA ARG A 186 -5.86 1.92 0.88
C ARG A 186 -6.11 2.11 2.37
N LEU A 187 -5.23 2.83 3.08
CA LEU A 187 -5.44 3.15 4.50
C LEU A 187 -6.71 3.97 4.72
N ALA A 188 -6.99 4.98 3.89
CA ALA A 188 -8.22 5.76 3.95
C ALA A 188 -9.47 4.88 3.76
N ALA A 189 -9.48 3.98 2.77
CA ALA A 189 -10.57 3.03 2.55
C ALA A 189 -10.74 2.02 3.69
N HIS A 190 -9.66 1.60 4.34
CA HIS A 190 -9.73 0.72 5.53
C HIS A 190 -10.16 1.49 6.79
N SER A 191 -9.84 2.78 6.92
CA SER A 191 -10.35 3.64 7.99
C SER A 191 -11.86 3.87 7.89
N GLN A 192 -12.41 3.97 6.67
CA GLN A 192 -13.86 4.03 6.44
C GLN A 192 -14.60 2.74 6.87
N THR A 193 -13.94 1.57 6.85
CA THR A 193 -14.54 0.30 7.31
C THR A 193 -14.36 0.02 8.80
N ALA A 194 -13.41 0.66 9.48
CA ALA A 194 -13.36 0.68 10.94
C ALA A 194 -14.52 1.50 11.54
N GLN A 195 -14.86 2.63 10.91
CA GLN A 195 -15.95 3.51 11.33
C GLN A 195 -17.31 2.79 11.40
N SER A 196 -17.64 1.90 10.47
CA SER A 196 -18.96 1.23 10.45
C SER A 196 -19.15 0.23 11.60
N ARG A 197 -18.08 -0.40 12.11
CA ARG A 197 -18.17 -1.33 13.25
C ARG A 197 -18.37 -0.62 14.58
N ASP A 198 -17.70 0.51 14.79
CA ASP A 198 -17.90 1.32 15.99
C ASP A 198 -19.22 2.11 15.93
N GLN A 199 -19.67 2.51 14.74
CA GLN A 199 -21.04 3.04 14.54
C GLN A 199 -22.11 1.98 14.87
N ALA A 200 -21.97 0.74 14.38
CA ALA A 200 -22.91 -0.34 14.69
C ALA A 200 -22.96 -0.66 16.20
N ARG A 201 -21.80 -0.67 16.88
CA ARG A 201 -21.74 -0.82 18.35
C ARG A 201 -22.37 0.35 19.09
N LYS A 202 -22.13 1.59 18.64
CA LYS A 202 -22.72 2.79 19.25
C LYS A 202 -24.24 2.84 19.04
N LEU A 203 -24.72 2.43 17.87
CA LEU A 203 -26.14 2.27 17.57
C LEU A 203 -26.79 1.23 18.50
N GLN A 204 -26.21 0.03 18.57
CA GLN A 204 -26.71 -1.02 19.46
C GLN A 204 -26.76 -0.54 20.91
N HIS A 205 -25.69 0.11 21.40
CA HIS A 205 -25.64 0.65 22.75
C HIS A 205 -26.73 1.70 23.03
N LEU A 206 -27.06 2.56 22.07
CA LEU A 206 -28.15 3.54 22.20
C LEU A 206 -29.53 2.85 22.23
N LEU A 207 -29.75 1.83 21.39
CA LEU A 207 -30.97 1.03 21.41
C LEU A 207 -31.13 0.25 22.72
N ASP A 208 -30.04 -0.29 23.26
CA ASP A 208 -30.02 -1.05 24.52
C ASP A 208 -30.27 -0.13 25.74
N THR A 209 -29.74 1.10 25.72
CA THR A 209 -29.78 2.03 26.89
C THR A 209 -30.92 3.05 26.85
N GLN A 210 -31.30 3.54 25.68
CA GLN A 210 -32.32 4.58 25.49
C GLN A 210 -33.60 4.04 24.83
N GLY A 211 -33.56 2.82 24.29
CA GLY A 211 -34.65 2.24 23.51
C GLY A 211 -34.75 2.77 22.07
N TYR A 212 -34.09 3.89 21.73
CA TYR A 212 -34.15 4.50 20.40
C TYR A 212 -32.79 5.07 19.96
N ALA A 213 -32.64 5.27 18.64
CA ALA A 213 -31.51 5.95 18.04
C ALA A 213 -31.89 6.62 16.70
N GLY A 214 -31.55 7.89 16.53
CA GLY A 214 -31.68 8.60 15.25
C GLY A 214 -30.42 8.44 14.39
N ILE A 215 -30.58 8.10 13.11
CA ILE A 215 -29.48 7.97 12.14
C ILE A 215 -29.78 8.78 10.88
N GLN A 216 -28.86 9.66 10.48
CA GLN A 216 -28.91 10.29 9.15
C GLN A 216 -28.76 9.21 8.07
N SER A 217 -29.82 8.94 7.31
CA SER A 217 -29.80 7.94 6.24
C SER A 217 -29.36 8.58 4.94
N SER A 218 -28.26 8.11 4.36
CA SER A 218 -27.80 8.54 3.03
C SER A 218 -28.67 8.01 1.88
N ILE A 219 -29.56 7.06 2.15
CA ILE A 219 -30.54 6.57 1.17
C ILE A 219 -31.79 7.44 1.17
N ILE A 220 -32.24 7.90 2.33
CA ILE A 220 -33.48 8.68 2.48
C ILE A 220 -33.21 10.20 2.46
N ASP A 221 -31.95 10.60 2.67
CA ASP A 221 -31.48 11.99 2.84
C ASP A 221 -32.18 12.75 3.99
N ASP A 222 -32.65 12.01 4.99
CA ASP A 222 -33.22 12.51 6.24
C ASP A 222 -32.82 11.61 7.42
N ILE A 223 -33.08 12.07 8.64
CA ILE A 223 -32.88 11.29 9.86
C ILE A 223 -34.05 10.32 10.04
N VAL A 224 -33.70 9.04 10.12
CA VAL A 224 -34.61 7.94 10.44
C VAL A 224 -34.41 7.57 11.91
N VAL A 225 -35.50 7.32 12.64
CA VAL A 225 -35.44 6.87 14.03
C VAL A 225 -35.62 5.35 14.07
N PHE A 226 -34.71 4.65 14.73
CA PHE A 226 -34.89 3.26 15.09
C PHE A 226 -35.34 3.17 16.54
N VAL A 227 -36.32 2.32 16.82
CA VAL A 227 -36.77 1.96 18.17
C VAL A 227 -36.60 0.46 18.39
N ARG A 228 -36.31 0.06 19.62
CA ARG A 228 -36.17 -1.33 20.01
C ARG A 228 -37.48 -2.09 19.83
N ASP A 229 -38.60 -1.48 20.22
CA ASP A 229 -39.95 -2.05 20.20
C ASP A 229 -41.02 -0.92 20.23
N ASP A 230 -42.30 -1.26 20.01
CA ASP A 230 -43.41 -0.28 19.97
C ASP A 230 -43.70 0.43 21.31
N SER A 231 -43.14 -0.04 22.44
CA SER A 231 -43.37 0.59 23.75
C SER A 231 -42.42 1.76 24.03
N VAL A 232 -41.42 1.98 23.16
CA VAL A 232 -40.43 3.05 23.32
C VAL A 232 -41.03 4.41 22.99
N VAL A 233 -41.11 5.28 24.00
CA VAL A 233 -41.52 6.68 23.82
C VAL A 233 -40.34 7.50 23.26
N VAL A 234 -40.42 7.83 21.98
CA VAL A 234 -39.41 8.69 21.31
C VAL A 234 -39.61 10.17 21.75
N PRO A 235 -38.54 10.93 22.06
CA PRO A 235 -38.65 12.34 22.43
C PRO A 235 -39.33 13.21 21.36
N SER A 236 -40.09 14.22 21.79
CA SER A 236 -40.88 15.09 20.90
C SER A 236 -40.09 15.81 19.80
N LYS A 237 -38.78 16.04 19.97
CA LYS A 237 -37.90 16.58 18.91
C LYS A 237 -37.77 15.67 17.68
N TRP A 238 -38.19 14.41 17.80
CA TRP A 238 -38.18 13.41 16.75
C TRP A 238 -39.59 12.99 16.27
N SER A 239 -40.68 13.55 16.82
CA SER A 239 -42.04 13.08 16.51
C SER A 239 -42.50 13.31 15.07
N SER A 240 -41.78 14.16 14.32
CA SER A 240 -41.96 14.39 12.88
C SER A 240 -41.12 13.48 11.98
N LYS A 241 -40.32 12.57 12.55
CA LYS A 241 -39.44 11.65 11.81
C LYS A 241 -40.02 10.25 11.74
N VAL A 242 -39.80 9.59 10.60
CA VAL A 242 -40.24 8.21 10.40
C VAL A 242 -39.47 7.30 11.34
N THR A 243 -40.24 6.52 12.11
CA THR A 243 -39.72 5.60 13.12
C THR A 243 -39.88 4.16 12.64
N PHE A 244 -38.86 3.31 12.79
CA PHE A 244 -38.90 1.88 12.50
C PHE A 244 -38.54 1.05 13.73
N THR A 245 -39.24 -0.05 13.97
CA THR A 245 -38.82 -1.05 14.96
C THR A 245 -37.65 -1.88 14.42
N MET A 246 -36.98 -2.63 15.30
CA MET A 246 -35.94 -3.58 14.90
C MET A 246 -36.48 -4.71 14.00
N ASP A 247 -37.73 -5.14 14.19
CA ASP A 247 -38.38 -6.15 13.35
C ASP A 247 -38.59 -5.62 11.91
N GLU A 248 -39.04 -4.36 11.78
CA GLU A 248 -39.21 -3.73 10.48
C GLU A 248 -37.88 -3.49 9.76
N LEU A 249 -36.84 -3.09 10.51
CA LEU A 249 -35.48 -3.00 9.98
C LEU A 249 -35.00 -4.37 9.48
N ALA A 250 -35.28 -5.46 10.21
CA ALA A 250 -34.90 -6.81 9.77
C ALA A 250 -35.56 -7.21 8.44
N LEU A 251 -36.80 -6.79 8.19
CA LEU A 251 -37.48 -6.98 6.89
C LEU A 251 -36.88 -6.14 5.75
N MET A 252 -36.21 -5.03 6.08
CA MET A 252 -35.55 -4.15 5.11
C MET A 252 -34.10 -4.58 4.79
N ILE A 253 -33.48 -5.46 5.60
CA ILE A 253 -32.12 -5.97 5.34
C ILE A 253 -32.11 -6.77 4.03
N GLY A 254 -31.29 -6.33 3.08
CA GLY A 254 -31.20 -6.93 1.73
C GLY A 254 -32.14 -6.32 0.68
N SER A 255 -32.99 -5.36 1.06
CA SER A 255 -33.78 -4.58 0.10
C SER A 255 -32.91 -3.59 -0.70
N SER A 256 -33.33 -3.25 -1.93
CA SER A 256 -32.62 -2.22 -2.72
C SER A 256 -32.84 -0.81 -2.14
N PRO A 257 -31.97 0.16 -2.45
CA PRO A 257 -32.14 1.56 -2.03
C PRO A 257 -33.50 2.16 -2.43
N GLU A 258 -34.02 1.79 -3.60
CA GLU A 258 -35.31 2.23 -4.13
C GLU A 258 -36.48 1.66 -3.34
N ALA A 259 -36.41 0.36 -3.00
CA ALA A 259 -37.40 -0.28 -2.13
C ALA A 259 -37.40 0.34 -0.72
N VAL A 260 -36.22 0.62 -0.15
CA VAL A 260 -36.08 1.31 1.14
C VAL A 260 -36.69 2.72 1.10
N LYS A 261 -36.46 3.49 0.02
CA LYS A 261 -37.10 4.80 -0.20
C LYS A 261 -38.62 4.69 -0.28
N GLN A 262 -39.15 3.71 -1.01
CA GLN A 262 -40.59 3.48 -1.15
C GLN A 262 -41.23 3.10 0.19
N ILE A 263 -40.63 2.18 0.95
CA ILE A 263 -41.09 1.78 2.28
C ILE A 263 -41.12 2.99 3.24
N HIS A 264 -40.06 3.80 3.24
CA HIS A 264 -40.01 5.05 4.02
C HIS A 264 -41.11 6.03 3.61
N GLU A 265 -41.32 6.25 2.31
CA GLU A 265 -42.31 7.20 1.82
C GLU A 265 -43.75 6.77 2.15
N VAL A 266 -44.07 5.48 1.96
CA VAL A 266 -45.36 4.92 2.37
C VAL A 266 -45.57 5.11 3.87
N LYS A 267 -44.57 4.77 4.69
CA LYS A 267 -44.66 4.91 6.15
C LYS A 267 -44.77 6.37 6.60
N ARG A 268 -44.12 7.30 5.90
CA ARG A 268 -44.18 8.75 6.13
C ARG A 268 -45.56 9.32 5.87
N VAL A 269 -46.23 8.87 4.81
CA VAL A 269 -47.52 9.40 4.36
C VAL A 269 -48.72 8.74 5.06
N PHE A 270 -48.68 7.42 5.24
CA PHE A 270 -49.83 6.65 5.72
C PHE A 270 -49.71 6.17 7.18
N GLY A 271 -48.50 6.16 7.75
CA GLY A 271 -48.22 5.45 9.00
C GLY A 271 -48.33 3.93 8.83
N GLY A 272 -48.33 3.19 9.95
CA GLY A 272 -48.46 1.73 9.97
C GLY A 272 -47.13 0.99 10.12
N LYS A 273 -47.16 -0.34 9.94
CA LYS A 273 -46.01 -1.23 10.11
C LYS A 273 -45.56 -1.87 8.79
N VAL A 274 -44.26 -2.09 8.65
CA VAL A 274 -43.69 -2.97 7.62
C VAL A 274 -43.99 -4.42 8.01
N VAL A 275 -44.59 -5.17 7.10
CA VAL A 275 -44.96 -6.59 7.30
C VAL A 275 -44.26 -7.48 6.27
N PRO A 276 -44.04 -8.78 6.56
CA PRO A 276 -43.45 -9.72 5.61
C PRO A 276 -44.28 -9.85 4.32
N PRO A 277 -43.66 -10.08 3.15
CA PRO A 277 -44.37 -10.37 1.92
C PRO A 277 -45.05 -11.76 2.00
N GLY A 278 -46.29 -11.77 2.48
CA GLY A 278 -47.10 -12.97 2.72
C GLY A 278 -48.15 -12.78 3.81
N ASP A 279 -47.89 -11.89 4.78
CA ASP A 279 -48.85 -11.53 5.82
C ASP A 279 -49.77 -10.40 5.32
N ASP A 280 -50.84 -10.79 4.61
CA ASP A 280 -51.95 -9.88 4.30
C ASP A 280 -52.93 -9.83 5.50
N PRO A 281 -52.98 -8.71 6.27
CA PRO A 281 -53.90 -8.58 7.41
C PRO A 281 -55.38 -8.51 6.99
N PHE A 282 -55.69 -8.45 5.69
CA PHE A 282 -57.04 -8.39 5.14
C PHE A 282 -57.42 -9.60 4.26
N GLY A 283 -56.56 -10.62 4.13
CA GLY A 283 -56.94 -11.95 3.64
C GLY A 283 -57.31 -12.05 2.15
N THR A 284 -56.59 -11.35 1.27
CA THR A 284 -56.85 -11.25 -0.18
C THR A 284 -55.68 -11.71 -1.06
N SER A 285 -55.06 -12.84 -0.73
CA SER A 285 -54.00 -13.44 -1.54
C SER A 285 -54.46 -13.77 -2.98
N ARG A 286 -53.77 -13.22 -3.98
CA ARG A 286 -53.71 -13.80 -5.34
C ARG A 286 -52.25 -13.82 -5.82
N PRO A 287 -51.72 -14.96 -6.30
CA PRO A 287 -50.29 -15.10 -6.56
C PRO A 287 -49.89 -14.49 -7.91
N GLY A 288 -48.80 -13.72 -7.93
CA GLY A 288 -48.21 -13.14 -9.13
C GLY A 288 -46.76 -12.72 -8.91
N GLN A 289 -45.87 -13.22 -9.78
CA GLN A 289 -44.42 -12.94 -9.86
C GLN A 289 -44.10 -11.42 -9.86
N ILE A 290 -42.95 -10.92 -9.40
CA ILE A 290 -41.67 -10.76 -10.13
C ILE A 290 -40.70 -10.06 -9.12
N ALA A 291 -39.39 -10.31 -9.01
CA ALA A 291 -38.52 -11.41 -9.46
C ALA A 291 -37.19 -11.34 -8.66
N THR A 292 -36.32 -12.36 -8.78
CA THR A 292 -35.00 -12.42 -8.10
C THR A 292 -33.93 -11.60 -8.83
N THR A 293 -33.30 -10.63 -8.15
CA THR A 293 -32.06 -9.98 -8.61
C THR A 293 -30.82 -10.60 -7.97
N ASN A 294 -29.70 -10.57 -8.70
CA ASN A 294 -28.44 -11.25 -8.35
C ASN A 294 -27.74 -10.57 -7.15
N PRO A 295 -27.09 -11.32 -6.23
CA PRO A 295 -26.44 -10.76 -5.04
C PRO A 295 -25.10 -10.05 -5.32
N ALA A 296 -24.79 -9.69 -6.56
CA ALA A 296 -23.50 -9.13 -6.98
C ALA A 296 -23.44 -7.59 -7.00
N ASP A 297 -24.60 -6.91 -7.10
CA ASP A 297 -24.70 -5.44 -7.21
C ASP A 297 -25.25 -4.80 -5.92
N GLN A 298 -24.58 -5.04 -4.78
CA GLN A 298 -24.99 -4.50 -3.47
C GLN A 298 -24.21 -3.22 -3.08
N PRO A 299 -24.81 -2.02 -3.12
CA PRO A 299 -24.30 -0.87 -2.37
C PRO A 299 -24.61 -1.04 -0.87
N SER A 300 -23.63 -0.78 -0.02
CA SER A 300 -23.80 -0.90 1.43
C SER A 300 -24.66 0.22 2.03
N LEU A 301 -25.77 -0.16 2.67
CA LEU A 301 -26.75 0.69 3.37
C LEU A 301 -26.18 1.56 4.52
N LEU A 302 -24.89 1.42 4.86
CA LEU A 302 -24.22 2.01 6.03
C LEU A 302 -23.15 3.06 5.69
N GLN A 303 -23.12 3.60 4.47
CA GLN A 303 -22.29 4.77 4.17
C GLN A 303 -22.99 6.06 4.61
N ALA A 304 -22.88 6.42 5.89
CA ALA A 304 -23.34 7.69 6.42
C ALA A 304 -22.38 8.29 7.46
N GLY A 305 -22.05 9.57 7.29
CA GLY A 305 -21.29 10.34 8.27
C GLY A 305 -22.17 10.75 9.45
N ALA A 306 -22.05 10.05 10.58
CA ALA A 306 -22.81 10.36 11.78
C ALA A 306 -22.22 11.58 12.53
N VAL A 307 -22.79 12.77 12.33
CA VAL A 307 -22.64 13.88 13.28
C VAL A 307 -23.59 13.64 14.44
N ALA A 308 -23.07 13.12 15.54
CA ALA A 308 -23.84 12.93 16.76
C ALA A 308 -24.07 14.27 17.47
N SER A 309 -25.21 14.92 17.20
CA SER A 309 -25.64 16.09 17.96
C SER A 309 -26.12 15.67 19.36
N THR A 310 -25.27 15.82 20.36
CA THR A 310 -25.67 15.76 21.78
C THR A 310 -26.18 17.14 22.21
N GLY A 311 -27.46 17.38 21.92
CA GLY A 311 -28.31 18.46 22.43
C GLY A 311 -29.75 17.99 22.45
#